data_AF-A0A0R2L0N1-F1
#
_entry.id   AF-A0A0R2L0N1-F1
#
_cell.length_a   1.000
_cell.length_b   1.000
_cell.length_c   1.000
_cell.angle_alpha   90.00
_cell.angle_beta   90.00
_cell.angle_gamma   90.00
#
_symmetry.space_group_name_H-M   'P 1'
#
loop_
_entity.id
_entity.type
_entity.pdbx_description
1 polymer ?
#
loop_
_entity_poly.entity_id
_entity_poly.type
_entity_poly.pdbx_seq_one_letter_code
_entity_poly.pdbx_strand_id
1 'polypeptide(L)'
;MDKRFEQHFKELGYDQATAIQTGVEQPLIDGENVIGLAPTGSGKTVAFTLPLLEQLLPGDGTQLLVLAPSQELAQQTTAVMRDWAALLDMKVAALTGGANVKRQIEKLKQNPEIVVGTPGRVLNLVSDKRLKLHLVTSVVIDEADELLAGETRTDVEDIIREAPRDTQLSFFSATKSNALTEVTEEFGIDVKTIDVRAEDNTQGPVRHGLMELPANQRPAMLRRFSRIPGFQALVFFNQLGELERAAAAMRHEHVQAVSLAGKQRQVQRADAMRDFRNGKVTYLLTTDVAARGLDIPNLPAVINFDLPSSQITYTHRVGRTGRMGASGLVINFGNDHDLRNIKQTLRGSDYVLKPLYFAHNAFVDERPARAPRVTDKMPVAKSTRDQKTDKSRTSRVATSKTDLDTEVAPVARVSTKSTRPVKPQRSAGKAQLNEPAKKSHSHKKHSKNKGMRHKNTLRNGKDS
;
A
#
# COMPACT_ATOMS: atom_id res chain seq x y z
N MET A 1 -3.42 -33.54 -10.02
CA MET A 1 -4.26 -32.56 -10.72
C MET A 1 -5.53 -33.21 -11.29
N ASP A 2 -6.70 -32.69 -10.91
CA ASP A 2 -8.02 -33.00 -11.48
C ASP A 2 -8.02 -32.68 -13.00
N LYS A 3 -8.62 -33.56 -13.81
CA LYS A 3 -8.70 -33.37 -15.28
C LYS A 3 -9.39 -32.06 -15.68
N ARG A 4 -10.35 -31.59 -14.88
CA ARG A 4 -11.01 -30.29 -15.08
C ARG A 4 -10.02 -29.15 -14.94
N PHE A 5 -9.09 -29.26 -13.99
CA PHE A 5 -8.06 -28.24 -13.78
C PHE A 5 -7.04 -28.23 -14.91
N GLU A 6 -6.60 -29.40 -15.38
CA GLU A 6 -5.69 -29.50 -16.53
C GLU A 6 -6.30 -28.88 -17.80
N GLN A 7 -7.59 -29.12 -18.04
CA GLN A 7 -8.29 -28.54 -19.19
C GLN A 7 -8.39 -27.01 -19.06
N HIS A 8 -8.86 -26.51 -17.91
CA HIS A 8 -9.01 -25.07 -17.68
C HIS A 8 -7.66 -24.34 -17.72
N PHE A 9 -6.59 -24.98 -17.22
CA PHE A 9 -5.23 -24.46 -17.29
C PHE A 9 -4.79 -24.19 -18.73
N LYS A 10 -5.09 -25.12 -19.65
CA LYS A 10 -4.82 -24.97 -21.09
C LYS A 10 -5.73 -23.93 -21.74
N GLU A 11 -7.01 -23.85 -21.35
CA GLU A 11 -7.96 -22.87 -21.88
C GLU A 11 -7.57 -21.42 -21.51
N LEU A 12 -6.97 -21.22 -20.33
CA LEU A 12 -6.37 -19.95 -19.92
C LEU A 12 -5.06 -19.62 -20.67
N GLY A 13 -4.58 -20.53 -21.53
CA GLY A 13 -3.36 -20.35 -22.32
C GLY A 13 -2.09 -20.53 -21.51
N TYR A 14 -2.14 -21.26 -20.40
CA TYR A 14 -0.93 -21.59 -19.64
C TYR A 14 -0.26 -22.82 -20.24
N ASP A 15 1.00 -22.66 -20.67
CA ASP A 15 1.76 -23.74 -21.33
C ASP A 15 2.31 -24.76 -20.32
N GLN A 16 2.95 -24.26 -19.25
CA GLN A 16 3.60 -25.08 -18.23
C GLN A 16 3.42 -24.47 -16.84
N ALA A 17 3.39 -25.34 -15.83
CA ALA A 17 3.39 -24.92 -14.44
C ALA A 17 4.68 -24.14 -14.10
N THR A 18 4.54 -23.05 -13.34
CA THR A 18 5.71 -22.29 -12.87
C THR A 18 6.46 -23.06 -11.79
N ALA A 19 7.72 -22.70 -11.52
CA ALA A 19 8.53 -23.36 -10.50
C ALA A 19 7.84 -23.43 -9.13
N ILE A 20 7.12 -22.38 -8.74
CA ILE A 20 6.38 -22.37 -7.48
C ILE A 20 5.15 -23.29 -7.52
N GLN A 21 4.44 -23.37 -8.64
CA GLN A 21 3.28 -24.25 -8.80
C GLN A 21 3.71 -25.72 -8.65
N THR A 22 4.77 -26.14 -9.34
CA THR A 22 5.32 -27.50 -9.23
C THR A 22 5.89 -27.76 -7.83
N GLY A 23 6.60 -26.80 -7.25
CA GLY A 23 7.30 -26.99 -5.98
C GLY A 23 6.39 -27.17 -4.76
N VAL A 24 5.20 -26.56 -4.76
CA VAL A 24 4.27 -26.62 -3.63
C VAL A 24 3.12 -27.61 -3.82
N GLU A 25 2.87 -28.12 -5.03
CA GLU A 25 1.72 -28.99 -5.33
C GLU A 25 1.65 -30.20 -4.38
N GLN A 26 2.68 -31.05 -4.39
CA GLN A 26 2.69 -32.27 -3.58
C GLN A 26 2.69 -32.00 -2.07
N PRO A 27 3.55 -31.11 -1.52
CA PRO A 27 3.49 -30.74 -0.11
C PRO A 27 2.10 -30.26 0.34
N LEU A 28 1.42 -29.46 -0.49
CA LEU A 28 0.09 -28.97 -0.14
C LEU A 28 -0.96 -30.09 -0.16
N ILE A 29 -0.92 -31.00 -1.14
CA ILE A 29 -1.79 -32.18 -1.22
C ILE A 29 -1.60 -33.11 -0.02
N ASP A 30 -0.35 -33.27 0.43
CA ASP A 30 -0.01 -34.13 1.57
C ASP A 30 -0.39 -33.53 2.93
N GLY A 31 -0.96 -32.32 2.95
CA GLY A 31 -1.34 -31.62 4.17
C GLY A 31 -0.16 -31.02 4.94
N GLU A 32 1.03 -30.92 4.32
CA GLU A 32 2.21 -30.32 4.95
C GLU A 32 2.02 -28.80 5.09
N ASN A 33 2.54 -28.21 6.17
CA ASN A 33 2.65 -26.75 6.26
C ASN A 33 3.80 -26.28 5.37
N VAL A 34 3.60 -25.19 4.63
CA VAL A 34 4.55 -24.76 3.59
C VAL A 34 4.88 -23.28 3.73
N ILE A 35 6.15 -22.91 3.56
CA ILE A 35 6.58 -21.57 3.19
C ILE A 35 6.94 -21.58 1.71
N GLY A 36 6.13 -20.94 0.87
CA GLY A 36 6.38 -20.77 -0.56
C GLY A 36 7.00 -19.40 -0.86
N LEU A 37 8.28 -19.38 -1.23
CA LEU A 37 8.99 -18.16 -1.63
C LEU A 37 9.13 -18.10 -3.15
N ALA A 38 8.48 -17.11 -3.76
CA ALA A 38 8.56 -16.88 -5.20
C ALA A 38 8.33 -15.40 -5.54
N PRO A 39 8.89 -14.88 -6.65
CA PRO A 39 8.74 -13.47 -7.02
C PRO A 39 7.27 -13.08 -7.23
N THR A 40 6.96 -11.79 -7.20
CA THR A 40 5.61 -11.32 -7.57
C THR A 40 5.37 -11.57 -9.07
N GLY A 41 4.19 -12.09 -9.42
CA GLY A 41 3.86 -12.47 -10.79
C GLY A 41 4.17 -13.93 -11.18
N SER A 42 4.81 -14.70 -10.29
CA SER A 42 5.16 -16.13 -10.51
C SER A 42 3.99 -17.12 -10.48
N GLY A 43 2.75 -16.64 -10.34
CA GLY A 43 1.56 -17.49 -10.26
C GLY A 43 1.30 -18.14 -8.89
N LYS A 44 1.82 -17.57 -7.79
CA LYS A 44 1.61 -18.04 -6.41
C LYS A 44 0.14 -18.32 -6.07
N THR A 45 -0.78 -17.46 -6.51
CA THR A 45 -2.21 -17.63 -6.25
C THR A 45 -2.74 -18.94 -6.81
N VAL A 46 -2.38 -19.28 -8.05
CA VAL A 46 -2.75 -20.56 -8.66
C VAL A 46 -2.02 -21.71 -7.96
N ALA A 47 -0.76 -21.52 -7.57
CA ALA A 47 0.07 -22.52 -6.89
C ALA A 47 -0.56 -23.07 -5.61
N PHE A 48 -1.18 -22.22 -4.77
CA PHE A 48 -1.93 -22.71 -3.61
C PHE A 48 -3.40 -23.02 -3.91
N THR A 49 -4.02 -22.36 -4.91
CA THR A 49 -5.44 -22.57 -5.21
C THR A 49 -5.70 -23.99 -5.68
N LEU A 50 -4.96 -24.48 -6.67
CA LEU A 50 -5.23 -25.79 -7.29
C LEU A 50 -5.15 -26.95 -6.29
N PRO A 51 -4.01 -27.19 -5.60
CA PRO A 51 -3.90 -28.35 -4.71
C PRO A 51 -4.82 -28.27 -3.49
N LEU A 52 -5.14 -27.07 -3.01
CA LEU A 52 -6.06 -26.92 -1.87
C LEU A 52 -7.52 -27.12 -2.27
N LEU A 53 -7.93 -26.69 -3.47
CA LEU A 53 -9.29 -26.93 -3.96
C LEU A 53 -9.62 -28.42 -4.13
N GLU A 54 -8.65 -29.25 -4.52
CA GLU A 54 -8.84 -30.71 -4.66
C GLU A 54 -9.17 -31.41 -3.33
N GLN A 55 -8.85 -30.77 -2.21
CA GLN A 55 -9.07 -31.32 -0.87
C GLN A 55 -10.42 -30.90 -0.26
N LEU A 56 -11.12 -29.93 -0.86
CA LEU A 56 -12.37 -29.40 -0.33
C LEU A 56 -13.58 -30.24 -0.74
N LEU A 57 -14.62 -30.24 0.09
CA LEU A 57 -15.90 -30.89 -0.19
C LEU A 57 -16.99 -29.84 -0.47
N PRO A 58 -17.60 -29.85 -1.67
CA PRO A 58 -18.69 -28.94 -1.98
C PRO A 58 -19.88 -29.11 -1.02
N GLY A 59 -20.41 -28.00 -0.49
CA GLY A 59 -21.59 -27.99 0.39
C GLY A 59 -21.29 -28.06 1.88
N ASP A 60 -20.05 -28.33 2.29
CA ASP A 60 -19.68 -28.50 3.70
C ASP A 60 -19.40 -27.18 4.44
N GLY A 61 -19.57 -26.04 3.76
CA GLY A 61 -19.26 -24.73 4.34
C GLY A 61 -17.76 -24.46 4.40
N THR A 62 -17.35 -23.42 5.14
CA THR A 62 -15.99 -22.86 5.00
C THR A 62 -14.90 -23.81 5.48
N GLN A 63 -14.09 -24.27 4.52
CA GLN A 63 -12.96 -25.19 4.71
C GLN A 63 -11.61 -24.54 4.37
N LEU A 64 -11.58 -23.56 3.45
CA LEU A 64 -10.37 -22.83 3.08
C LEU A 64 -10.50 -21.35 3.44
N LEU A 65 -9.54 -20.84 4.20
CA LEU A 65 -9.39 -19.43 4.52
C LEU A 65 -8.11 -18.87 3.88
N VAL A 66 -8.22 -17.79 3.12
CA VAL A 66 -7.07 -17.05 2.60
C VAL A 66 -7.04 -15.64 3.16
N LEU A 67 -5.93 -15.29 3.80
CA LEU A 67 -5.66 -13.96 4.33
C LEU A 67 -4.74 -13.19 3.37
N ALA A 68 -5.13 -11.96 3.06
CA ALA A 68 -4.36 -11.05 2.22
C ALA A 68 -4.24 -9.65 2.86
N PRO A 69 -3.11 -8.93 2.72
CA PRO A 69 -2.86 -7.66 3.41
C PRO A 69 -3.68 -6.47 2.90
N SER A 70 -4.32 -6.60 1.73
CA SER A 70 -5.08 -5.51 1.11
C SER A 70 -6.42 -6.00 0.55
N GLN A 71 -7.35 -5.06 0.40
CA GLN A 71 -8.67 -5.37 -0.16
C GLN A 71 -8.56 -5.74 -1.64
N GLU A 72 -7.62 -5.12 -2.33
CA GLU A 72 -7.31 -5.32 -3.74
C GLU A 72 -6.74 -6.71 -3.99
N LEU A 73 -5.74 -7.13 -3.19
CA LEU A 73 -5.20 -8.48 -3.31
C LEU A 73 -6.27 -9.52 -2.95
N ALA A 74 -7.03 -9.30 -1.87
CA ALA A 74 -8.13 -10.19 -1.52
C ALA A 74 -9.16 -10.33 -2.64
N GLN A 75 -9.49 -9.24 -3.35
CA GLN A 75 -10.42 -9.27 -4.49
C GLN A 75 -9.83 -10.00 -5.71
N GLN A 76 -8.53 -9.83 -5.98
CA GLN A 76 -7.83 -10.56 -7.06
C GLN A 76 -7.77 -12.04 -6.77
N THR A 77 -7.33 -12.42 -5.56
CA THR A 77 -7.31 -13.81 -5.11
C THR A 77 -8.70 -14.42 -5.12
N THR A 78 -9.73 -13.67 -4.71
CA THR A 78 -11.13 -14.13 -4.83
C THR A 78 -11.52 -14.39 -6.29
N ALA A 79 -11.13 -13.51 -7.22
CA ALA A 79 -11.50 -13.65 -8.63
C ALA A 79 -10.85 -14.91 -9.23
N VAL A 80 -9.56 -15.12 -8.97
CA VAL A 80 -8.84 -16.35 -9.37
C VAL A 80 -9.52 -17.57 -8.75
N MET A 81 -9.73 -17.58 -7.43
CA MET A 81 -10.32 -18.72 -6.75
C MET A 81 -11.75 -19.03 -7.23
N ARG A 82 -12.56 -18.01 -7.56
CA ARG A 82 -13.92 -18.24 -8.10
C ARG A 82 -13.90 -18.96 -9.43
N ASP A 83 -12.97 -18.60 -10.30
CA ASP A 83 -12.82 -19.18 -11.63
C ASP A 83 -12.55 -20.69 -11.52
N TRP A 84 -11.58 -21.07 -10.68
CA TRP A 84 -11.24 -22.47 -10.43
C TRP A 84 -12.30 -23.22 -9.60
N ALA A 85 -12.84 -22.59 -8.56
CA ALA A 85 -13.85 -23.19 -7.67
C ALA A 85 -15.18 -23.49 -8.41
N ALA A 86 -15.51 -22.71 -9.45
CA ALA A 86 -16.70 -22.95 -10.26
C ALA A 86 -16.67 -24.32 -10.97
N LEU A 87 -15.48 -24.85 -11.30
CA LEU A 87 -15.31 -26.17 -11.89
C LEU A 87 -15.72 -27.31 -10.93
N LEU A 88 -15.77 -27.02 -9.62
CA LEU A 88 -16.13 -27.93 -8.54
C LEU A 88 -17.48 -27.57 -7.88
N ASP A 89 -18.25 -26.65 -8.46
CA ASP A 89 -19.50 -26.12 -7.88
C ASP A 89 -19.34 -25.52 -6.47
N MET A 90 -18.14 -25.01 -6.15
CA MET A 90 -17.82 -24.39 -4.86
C MET A 90 -18.02 -22.87 -4.89
N LYS A 91 -18.39 -22.31 -3.74
CA LYS A 91 -18.68 -20.89 -3.55
C LYS A 91 -17.53 -20.20 -2.84
N VAL A 92 -17.19 -19.01 -3.33
CA VAL A 92 -16.13 -18.16 -2.76
C VAL A 92 -16.68 -16.82 -2.27
N ALA A 93 -16.45 -16.51 -1.00
CA ALA A 93 -16.79 -15.22 -0.40
C ALA A 93 -15.56 -14.34 -0.15
N ALA A 94 -15.72 -13.03 -0.40
CA ALA A 94 -14.70 -12.02 -0.13
C ALA A 94 -15.07 -11.18 1.09
N LEU A 95 -14.18 -11.10 2.08
CA LEU A 95 -14.37 -10.38 3.34
C LEU A 95 -13.34 -9.24 3.48
N THR A 96 -13.70 -8.05 2.99
CA THR A 96 -12.81 -6.87 2.95
C THR A 96 -13.41 -5.67 3.67
N GLY A 97 -12.56 -4.84 4.30
CA GLY A 97 -12.96 -3.69 5.12
C GLY A 97 -13.80 -2.61 4.42
N GLY A 98 -13.61 -2.37 3.12
CA GLY A 98 -14.28 -1.31 2.36
C GLY A 98 -15.68 -1.66 1.85
N ALA A 99 -16.05 -2.94 1.89
CA ALA A 99 -17.34 -3.40 1.42
C ALA A 99 -18.38 -3.49 2.56
N ASN A 100 -19.65 -3.32 2.17
CA ASN A 100 -20.79 -3.34 3.09
C ASN A 100 -20.86 -4.65 3.88
N VAL A 101 -20.76 -4.56 5.20
CA VAL A 101 -20.75 -5.70 6.12
C VAL A 101 -22.01 -6.55 5.99
N LYS A 102 -23.20 -5.93 5.88
CA LYS A 102 -24.46 -6.68 5.75
C LYS A 102 -24.46 -7.56 4.50
N ARG A 103 -23.97 -7.05 3.36
CA ARG A 103 -23.85 -7.84 2.13
C ARG A 103 -22.87 -9.00 2.29
N GLN A 104 -21.78 -8.82 3.03
CA GLN A 104 -20.84 -9.92 3.32
C GLN A 104 -21.49 -10.98 4.23
N ILE A 105 -22.25 -10.57 5.24
CA ILE A 105 -23.01 -11.50 6.10
C ILE A 105 -24.03 -12.29 5.27
N GLU A 106 -24.76 -11.65 4.36
CA GLU A 106 -25.69 -12.38 3.48
C GLU A 106 -24.97 -13.40 2.58
N LYS A 107 -23.76 -13.09 2.10
CA LYS A 107 -22.94 -14.05 1.36
C LYS A 107 -22.48 -15.22 2.24
N LEU A 108 -22.10 -14.95 3.49
CA LEU A 108 -21.70 -16.00 4.44
C LEU A 108 -22.85 -16.98 4.75
N LYS A 109 -24.11 -16.51 4.74
CA LYS A 109 -25.28 -17.40 4.89
C LYS A 109 -25.45 -18.40 3.75
N GLN A 110 -24.78 -18.20 2.62
CA GLN A 110 -24.77 -19.17 1.51
C GLN A 110 -23.80 -20.34 1.76
N ASN A 111 -23.12 -20.34 2.92
CA ASN A 111 -22.13 -21.31 3.35
C ASN A 111 -21.03 -21.52 2.31
N PRO A 112 -20.21 -20.50 2.03
CA PRO A 112 -19.12 -20.62 1.07
C PRO A 112 -18.02 -21.55 1.59
N GLU A 113 -17.51 -22.41 0.72
CA GLU A 113 -16.41 -23.33 1.01
C GLU A 113 -15.08 -22.58 1.16
N ILE A 114 -14.94 -21.47 0.43
CA ILE A 114 -13.72 -20.67 0.43
C ILE A 114 -14.03 -19.24 0.88
N VAL A 115 -13.23 -18.75 1.81
CA VAL A 115 -13.27 -17.37 2.29
C VAL A 115 -11.92 -16.72 2.02
N VAL A 116 -11.93 -15.58 1.32
CA VAL A 116 -10.73 -14.75 1.09
C VAL A 116 -10.96 -13.39 1.75
N GLY A 117 -10.03 -12.90 2.57
CA GLY A 117 -10.26 -11.65 3.28
C GLY A 117 -9.03 -10.97 3.86
N THR A 118 -9.25 -9.73 4.32
CA THR A 118 -8.25 -8.98 5.08
C THR A 118 -8.35 -9.34 6.57
N PRO A 119 -7.23 -9.52 7.31
CA PRO A 119 -7.24 -10.00 8.70
C PRO A 119 -8.26 -9.29 9.59
N GLY A 120 -8.17 -7.97 9.74
CA GLY A 120 -9.11 -7.23 10.60
C GLY A 120 -10.60 -7.41 10.24
N ARG A 121 -10.97 -7.63 8.96
CA ARG A 121 -12.38 -7.92 8.60
C ARG A 121 -12.77 -9.37 8.94
N VAL A 122 -11.87 -10.32 8.69
CA VAL A 122 -12.09 -11.73 9.03
C VAL A 122 -12.22 -11.87 10.55
N LEU A 123 -11.28 -11.31 11.31
CA LEU A 123 -11.28 -11.33 12.76
C LEU A 123 -12.56 -10.72 13.34
N ASN A 124 -13.00 -9.56 12.83
CA ASN A 124 -14.28 -8.96 13.25
C ASN A 124 -15.47 -9.92 13.07
N LEU A 125 -15.57 -10.60 11.93
CA LEU A 125 -16.69 -11.51 11.64
C LEU A 125 -16.60 -12.82 12.42
N VAL A 126 -15.40 -13.30 12.74
CA VAL A 126 -15.16 -14.45 13.63
C VAL A 126 -15.53 -14.08 15.07
N SER A 127 -15.11 -12.91 15.53
CA SER A 127 -15.40 -12.38 16.88
C SER A 127 -16.89 -12.19 17.10
N ASP A 128 -17.60 -11.65 16.10
CA ASP A 128 -19.07 -11.51 16.09
C ASP A 128 -19.82 -12.84 15.87
N LYS A 129 -19.10 -13.96 15.77
CA LYS A 129 -19.63 -15.32 15.51
C LYS A 129 -20.50 -15.40 14.24
N ARG A 130 -20.19 -14.55 13.25
CA ARG A 130 -20.81 -14.54 11.91
C ARG A 130 -20.08 -15.44 10.94
N LEU A 131 -18.78 -15.65 11.14
CA LEU A 131 -17.97 -16.66 10.47
C LEU A 131 -17.51 -17.67 11.52
N LYS A 132 -17.67 -18.97 11.24
CA LYS A 132 -17.22 -20.06 12.10
C LYS A 132 -16.10 -20.81 11.39
N LEU A 133 -14.95 -20.97 12.04
CA LEU A 133 -13.78 -21.61 11.43
C LEU A 133 -13.62 -23.09 11.79
N HIS A 134 -14.57 -23.69 12.52
CA HIS A 134 -14.51 -25.08 12.99
C HIS A 134 -14.38 -26.17 11.90
N LEU A 135 -14.63 -25.85 10.62
CA LEU A 135 -14.47 -26.77 9.49
C LEU A 135 -13.28 -26.41 8.61
N VAL A 136 -12.50 -25.38 8.99
CA VAL A 136 -11.34 -24.94 8.22
C VAL A 136 -10.23 -25.97 8.36
N THR A 137 -9.87 -26.58 7.23
CA THR A 137 -8.78 -27.55 7.12
C THR A 137 -7.48 -26.88 6.70
N SER A 138 -7.55 -25.77 5.98
CA SER A 138 -6.35 -25.06 5.50
C SER A 138 -6.50 -23.53 5.60
N VAL A 139 -5.43 -22.86 6.01
CA VAL A 139 -5.30 -21.39 6.03
C VAL A 139 -4.08 -20.98 5.22
N VAL A 140 -4.30 -20.10 4.24
CA VAL A 140 -3.24 -19.49 3.43
C VAL A 140 -3.02 -18.05 3.87
N ILE A 141 -1.77 -17.69 4.10
CA ILE A 141 -1.32 -16.33 4.39
C ILE A 141 -0.55 -15.84 3.15
N ASP A 142 -1.18 -15.02 2.31
CA ASP A 142 -0.57 -14.44 1.10
C ASP A 142 0.07 -13.08 1.41
N GLU A 143 1.23 -12.78 0.80
CA GLU A 143 2.15 -11.70 1.22
C GLU A 143 2.45 -11.78 2.74
N ALA A 144 2.85 -12.98 3.19
CA ALA A 144 3.05 -13.31 4.60
C ALA A 144 4.16 -12.50 5.29
N ASP A 145 5.15 -12.02 4.55
CA ASP A 145 6.15 -11.06 5.06
C ASP A 145 5.51 -9.78 5.59
N GLU A 146 4.38 -9.38 5.02
CA GLU A 146 3.64 -8.18 5.39
C GLU A 146 2.55 -8.45 6.44
N LEU A 147 1.87 -9.59 6.34
CA LEU A 147 0.83 -9.98 7.29
C LEU A 147 1.40 -10.35 8.66
N LEU A 148 2.62 -10.87 8.72
CA LEU A 148 3.33 -11.22 9.95
C LEU A 148 4.20 -10.08 10.49
N ALA A 149 4.01 -8.86 9.97
CA ALA A 149 4.70 -7.66 10.43
C ALA A 149 3.78 -6.73 11.25
N GLY A 150 4.34 -6.19 12.34
CA GLY A 150 3.68 -5.16 13.15
C GLY A 150 2.35 -5.61 13.76
N GLU A 151 1.37 -4.71 13.77
CA GLU A 151 0.06 -4.93 14.43
C GLU A 151 -0.82 -5.96 13.70
N THR A 152 -0.64 -6.16 12.39
CA THR A 152 -1.43 -7.12 11.60
C THR A 152 -1.17 -8.56 12.03
N ARG A 153 0.02 -8.85 12.58
CA ARG A 153 0.43 -10.17 13.03
C ARG A 153 -0.52 -10.72 14.10
N THR A 154 -0.88 -9.90 15.08
CA THR A 154 -1.80 -10.28 16.15
C THR A 154 -3.18 -10.66 15.61
N ASP A 155 -3.69 -9.91 14.61
CA ASP A 155 -4.95 -10.26 13.96
C ASP A 155 -4.89 -11.65 13.29
N VAL A 156 -3.77 -11.98 12.63
CA VAL A 156 -3.57 -13.26 11.96
C VAL A 156 -3.49 -14.40 12.97
N GLU A 157 -2.72 -14.22 14.05
CA GLU A 157 -2.64 -15.20 15.13
C GLU A 157 -4.00 -15.49 15.77
N ASP A 158 -4.78 -14.44 16.08
CA ASP A 158 -6.10 -14.59 16.71
C ASP A 158 -7.09 -15.31 15.78
N ILE A 159 -7.01 -15.09 14.47
CA ILE A 159 -7.80 -15.84 13.49
C ILE A 159 -7.42 -17.32 13.49
N ILE A 160 -6.12 -17.63 13.44
CA ILE A 160 -5.62 -19.01 13.41
C ILE A 160 -6.01 -19.77 14.70
N ARG A 161 -5.99 -19.10 15.86
CA ARG A 161 -6.41 -19.71 17.14
C ARG A 161 -7.88 -20.12 17.20
N GLU A 162 -8.74 -19.54 16.36
CA GLU A 162 -10.16 -19.91 16.26
C GLU A 162 -10.41 -21.07 15.29
N ALA A 163 -9.39 -21.50 14.53
CA ALA A 163 -9.44 -22.69 13.67
C ALA A 163 -9.05 -23.98 14.44
N PRO A 164 -9.37 -25.17 13.91
CA PRO A 164 -8.89 -26.44 14.43
C PRO A 164 -7.36 -26.51 14.60
N ARG A 165 -6.88 -27.36 15.51
CA ARG A 165 -5.43 -27.48 15.80
C ARG A 165 -4.63 -28.16 14.69
N ASP A 166 -5.30 -29.00 13.91
CA ASP A 166 -4.78 -29.77 12.78
C ASP A 166 -4.93 -29.02 11.44
N THR A 167 -5.32 -27.74 11.47
CA THR A 167 -5.38 -26.89 10.28
C THR A 167 -4.00 -26.71 9.65
N GLN A 168 -3.89 -27.04 8.37
CA GLN A 168 -2.71 -26.81 7.54
C GLN A 168 -2.48 -25.31 7.34
N LEU A 169 -1.28 -24.82 7.63
CA LEU A 169 -0.88 -23.42 7.43
C LEU A 169 0.09 -23.30 6.26
N SER A 170 -0.22 -22.41 5.31
CA SER A 170 0.65 -22.14 4.16
C SER A 170 0.95 -20.65 4.03
N PHE A 171 2.23 -20.30 3.98
CA PHE A 171 2.73 -18.93 3.98
C PHE A 171 3.39 -18.63 2.63
N PHE A 172 2.88 -17.64 1.91
CA PHE A 172 3.40 -17.27 0.59
C PHE A 172 3.98 -15.86 0.61
N SER A 173 5.18 -15.70 0.09
CA SER A 173 5.88 -14.41 0.11
C SER A 173 6.83 -14.22 -1.07
N ALA A 174 7.09 -12.96 -1.42
CA ALA A 174 8.14 -12.60 -2.37
C ALA A 174 9.52 -12.47 -1.71
N THR A 175 9.57 -12.31 -0.38
CA THR A 175 10.81 -12.07 0.36
C THR A 175 10.91 -13.01 1.55
N LYS A 176 12.16 -13.37 1.91
CA LYS A 176 12.46 -14.08 3.15
C LYS A 176 12.65 -13.04 4.25
N SER A 177 11.64 -12.87 5.10
CA SER A 177 11.70 -12.00 6.27
C SER A 177 12.06 -12.81 7.53
N ASN A 178 12.53 -12.12 8.58
CA ASN A 178 12.76 -12.76 9.88
C ASN A 178 11.45 -13.34 10.44
N ALA A 179 10.35 -12.60 10.29
CA ALA A 179 9.02 -13.05 10.70
C ALA A 179 8.64 -14.40 10.08
N LEU A 180 8.98 -14.63 8.80
CA LEU A 180 8.75 -15.92 8.14
C LEU A 180 9.65 -17.05 8.66
N THR A 181 10.84 -16.72 9.13
CA THR A 181 11.78 -17.71 9.67
C THR A 181 11.37 -18.17 11.07
N GLU A 182 10.65 -17.33 11.81
CA GLU A 182 10.18 -17.59 13.18
C GLU A 182 8.84 -18.34 13.23
N VAL A 183 8.16 -18.54 12.09
CA VAL A 183 6.82 -19.16 12.00
C VAL A 183 6.78 -20.54 12.66
N THR A 184 7.81 -21.37 12.47
CA THR A 184 7.87 -22.72 13.05
C THR A 184 7.80 -22.67 14.57
N GLU A 185 8.60 -21.81 15.20
CA GLU A 185 8.67 -21.66 16.66
C GLU A 185 7.41 -20.99 17.20
N GLU A 186 6.93 -19.97 16.51
CA GLU A 186 5.79 -19.16 16.92
C GLU A 186 4.46 -19.92 16.88
N PHE A 187 4.18 -20.57 15.75
CA PHE A 187 2.94 -21.32 15.57
C PHE A 187 3.06 -22.76 16.09
N GLY A 188 4.27 -23.20 16.49
CA GLY A 188 4.51 -24.53 17.04
C GLY A 188 4.26 -25.64 16.02
N ILE A 189 4.58 -25.38 14.75
CA ILE A 189 4.34 -26.29 13.62
C ILE A 189 5.63 -26.56 12.86
N ASP A 190 5.77 -27.76 12.30
CA ASP A 190 6.82 -28.03 11.32
C ASP A 190 6.42 -27.45 9.97
N VAL A 191 7.36 -26.81 9.27
CA VAL A 191 7.09 -26.08 8.02
C VAL A 191 8.17 -26.35 6.99
N LYS A 192 7.75 -26.83 5.82
CA LYS A 192 8.62 -27.06 4.68
C LYS A 192 8.81 -25.77 3.89
N THR A 193 10.06 -25.33 3.73
CA THR A 193 10.37 -24.15 2.92
C THR A 193 10.67 -24.55 1.48
N ILE A 194 9.91 -24.00 0.54
CA ILE A 194 10.10 -24.13 -0.91
C ILE A 194 10.50 -22.74 -1.43
N ASP A 195 11.76 -22.56 -1.79
CA ASP A 195 12.30 -21.29 -2.32
C ASP A 195 12.73 -21.44 -3.76
N VAL A 196 11.92 -20.90 -4.68
CA VAL A 196 12.15 -20.99 -6.13
C VAL A 196 12.56 -19.64 -6.72
N ARG A 197 12.91 -18.64 -5.89
CA ARG A 197 13.20 -17.28 -6.37
C ARG A 197 14.38 -17.21 -7.34
N ALA A 198 15.35 -18.12 -7.21
CA ALA A 198 16.51 -18.20 -8.10
C ALA A 198 16.23 -18.97 -9.41
N GLU A 199 15.18 -19.80 -9.43
CA GLU A 199 14.80 -20.65 -10.56
C GLU A 199 13.69 -20.02 -11.42
N ASP A 200 12.96 -19.07 -10.85
CA ASP A 200 11.84 -18.39 -11.49
C ASP A 200 12.29 -17.43 -12.60
N ASN A 201 11.89 -17.74 -13.83
CA ASN A 201 12.17 -16.93 -15.02
C ASN A 201 10.92 -16.13 -15.48
N THR A 202 9.93 -15.91 -14.60
CA THR A 202 8.68 -15.22 -14.99
C THR A 202 8.84 -13.71 -15.08
N GLN A 203 9.88 -13.16 -14.43
CA GLN A 203 10.21 -11.75 -14.52
C GLN A 203 11.08 -11.45 -15.75
N GLY A 204 10.72 -10.41 -16.49
CA GLY A 204 11.54 -9.87 -17.56
C GLY A 204 12.67 -8.98 -17.05
N PRO A 205 13.53 -8.48 -17.95
CA PRO A 205 14.68 -7.66 -17.57
C PRO A 205 14.22 -6.30 -17.03
N VAL A 206 14.58 -6.00 -15.77
CA VAL A 206 14.30 -4.72 -15.13
C VAL A 206 15.59 -3.91 -15.00
N ARG A 207 15.61 -2.69 -15.58
CA ARG A 207 16.72 -1.75 -15.40
C ARG A 207 16.48 -0.90 -14.15
N HIS A 208 17.37 -1.01 -13.16
CA HIS A 208 17.31 -0.23 -11.94
C HIS A 208 18.25 0.99 -12.00
N GLY A 209 17.66 2.17 -12.22
CA GLY A 209 18.36 3.44 -12.36
C GLY A 209 18.40 4.27 -11.09
N LEU A 210 19.54 4.90 -10.81
CA LEU A 210 19.76 5.89 -9.76
C LEU A 210 19.86 7.27 -10.39
N MET A 211 18.92 8.15 -10.06
CA MET A 211 18.91 9.51 -10.57
C MET A 211 19.20 10.49 -9.43
N GLU A 212 20.40 11.07 -9.47
CA GLU A 212 20.82 12.06 -8.47
C GLU A 212 20.13 13.40 -8.72
N LEU A 213 19.32 13.81 -7.74
CA LEU A 213 18.26 14.79 -7.93
C LEU A 213 17.83 15.40 -6.58
N PRO A 214 17.98 16.72 -6.40
CA PRO A 214 17.45 17.43 -5.24
C PRO A 214 15.92 17.32 -5.13
N ALA A 215 15.38 17.23 -3.91
CA ALA A 215 13.95 17.03 -3.68
C ALA A 215 13.05 18.06 -4.39
N ASN A 216 13.45 19.33 -4.41
CA ASN A 216 12.70 20.42 -5.07
C ASN A 216 12.66 20.30 -6.61
N GLN A 217 13.55 19.52 -7.22
CA GLN A 217 13.57 19.30 -8.67
C GLN A 217 12.78 18.06 -9.10
N ARG A 218 12.33 17.21 -8.15
CA ARG A 218 11.69 15.91 -8.46
C ARG A 218 10.38 16.10 -9.24
N PRO A 219 9.47 17.05 -8.88
CA PRO A 219 8.25 17.29 -9.65
C PRO A 219 8.55 17.77 -11.08
N ALA A 220 9.53 18.68 -11.24
CA ALA A 220 9.94 19.14 -12.56
C ALA A 220 10.49 18.00 -13.43
N MET A 221 11.17 17.02 -12.82
CA MET A 221 11.64 15.83 -13.53
C MET A 221 10.47 14.94 -13.99
N LEU A 222 9.47 14.69 -13.14
CA LEU A 222 8.25 13.96 -13.54
C LEU A 222 7.55 14.65 -14.71
N ARG A 223 7.47 15.98 -14.71
CA ARG A 223 6.95 16.73 -15.86
C ARG A 223 7.76 16.47 -17.12
N ARG A 224 9.09 16.45 -17.04
CA ARG A 224 9.96 16.14 -18.20
C ARG A 224 9.70 14.73 -18.74
N PHE A 225 9.56 13.74 -17.86
CA PHE A 225 9.24 12.36 -18.27
C PHE A 225 7.86 12.24 -18.93
N SER A 226 6.88 13.06 -18.53
CA SER A 226 5.52 13.01 -19.11
C SER A 226 5.48 13.43 -20.59
N ARG A 227 6.54 14.05 -21.10
CA ARG A 227 6.69 14.42 -22.52
C ARG A 227 7.15 13.26 -23.40
N ILE A 228 7.58 12.15 -22.79
CA ILE A 228 7.92 10.93 -23.53
C ILE A 228 6.60 10.30 -23.98
N PRO A 229 6.39 10.11 -25.29
CA PRO A 229 5.16 9.49 -25.80
C PRO A 229 4.92 8.11 -25.19
N GLY A 230 3.71 7.86 -24.70
CA GLY A 230 3.31 6.57 -24.12
C GLY A 230 3.94 6.25 -22.77
N PHE A 231 4.71 7.17 -22.15
CA PHE A 231 5.29 6.92 -20.84
C PHE A 231 4.21 6.88 -19.77
N GLN A 232 4.17 5.77 -19.03
CA GLN A 232 3.34 5.62 -17.84
C GLN A 232 4.18 5.08 -16.69
N ALA A 233 3.91 5.57 -15.49
CA ALA A 233 4.62 5.10 -14.31
C ALA A 233 3.76 5.07 -13.05
N LEU A 234 4.03 4.09 -12.20
CA LEU A 234 3.59 4.05 -10.81
C LEU A 234 4.63 4.80 -9.97
N VAL A 235 4.20 5.85 -9.27
CA VAL A 235 5.09 6.74 -8.52
C VAL A 235 4.84 6.57 -7.03
N PHE A 236 5.86 6.10 -6.30
CA PHE A 236 5.78 5.82 -4.88
C PHE A 236 6.29 6.95 -4.00
N PHE A 237 5.50 7.26 -2.98
CA PHE A 237 5.78 8.23 -1.93
C PHE A 237 5.75 7.56 -0.57
N ASN A 238 6.62 8.00 0.35
CA ASN A 238 6.61 7.50 1.73
C ASN A 238 5.52 8.20 2.57
N GLN A 239 5.19 9.46 2.21
CA GLN A 239 4.27 10.30 2.99
C GLN A 239 3.15 10.87 2.11
N LEU A 240 1.92 10.86 2.65
CA LEU A 240 0.75 11.38 1.95
C LEU A 240 0.86 12.87 1.61
N GLY A 241 1.48 13.67 2.47
CA GLY A 241 1.65 15.11 2.23
C GLY A 241 2.61 15.43 1.07
N GLU A 242 3.63 14.60 0.82
CA GLU A 242 4.50 14.73 -0.37
C GLU A 242 3.75 14.33 -1.64
N LEU A 243 2.98 13.24 -1.57
CA LEU A 243 2.13 12.78 -2.66
C LEU A 243 1.12 13.86 -3.08
N GLU A 244 0.42 14.48 -2.12
CA GLU A 244 -0.56 15.54 -2.41
C GLU A 244 0.08 16.79 -3.02
N ARG A 245 1.28 17.17 -2.53
CA ARG A 245 2.06 18.28 -3.11
C ARG A 245 2.51 17.98 -4.54
N ALA A 246 3.02 16.78 -4.78
CA ALA A 246 3.39 16.35 -6.14
C ALA A 246 2.16 16.32 -7.06
N ALA A 247 1.02 15.82 -6.60
CA ALA A 247 -0.23 15.81 -7.34
C ALA A 247 -0.71 17.23 -7.69
N ALA A 248 -0.59 18.18 -6.77
CA ALA A 248 -0.93 19.59 -7.03
C ALA A 248 0.01 20.23 -8.06
N ALA A 249 1.31 19.95 -7.96
CA ALA A 249 2.30 20.42 -8.94
C ALA A 249 2.02 19.86 -10.35
N MET A 250 1.68 18.57 -10.46
CA MET A 250 1.34 17.96 -11.75
C MET A 250 0.08 18.58 -12.37
N ARG A 251 -0.95 18.84 -11.55
CA ARG A 251 -2.17 19.53 -11.99
C ARG A 251 -1.90 20.93 -12.52
N HIS A 252 -1.08 21.72 -11.82
CA HIS A 252 -0.69 23.06 -12.25
C HIS A 252 0.09 23.03 -13.58
N GLU A 253 0.87 21.97 -13.81
CA GLU A 253 1.70 21.80 -15.00
C GLU A 253 0.99 21.03 -16.14
N HIS A 254 -0.32 20.80 -16.02
CA HIS A 254 -1.16 20.05 -16.97
C HIS A 254 -0.65 18.62 -17.27
N VAL A 255 0.00 17.99 -16.30
CA VAL A 255 0.42 16.60 -16.37
C VAL A 255 -0.72 15.71 -15.85
N GLN A 256 -1.14 14.72 -16.64
CA GLN A 256 -2.21 13.80 -16.28
C GLN A 256 -1.71 12.83 -15.20
N ALA A 257 -2.03 13.12 -13.94
CA ALA A 257 -1.67 12.29 -12.79
C ALA A 257 -2.87 12.12 -11.87
N VAL A 258 -3.06 10.90 -11.36
CA VAL A 258 -4.10 10.58 -10.38
C VAL A 258 -3.45 10.03 -9.12
N SER A 259 -3.95 10.45 -7.96
CA SER A 259 -3.50 9.93 -6.67
C SER A 259 -4.32 8.74 -6.24
N LEU A 260 -3.66 7.75 -5.65
CA LEU A 260 -4.23 6.57 -5.04
C LEU A 260 -3.75 6.48 -3.59
N ALA A 261 -4.64 6.86 -2.66
CA ALA A 261 -4.33 6.97 -1.23
C ALA A 261 -5.26 6.08 -0.39
N GLY A 262 -4.79 5.60 0.76
CA GLY A 262 -5.50 4.60 1.58
C GLY A 262 -6.88 5.02 2.11
N LYS A 263 -7.20 6.32 2.16
CA LYS A 263 -8.52 6.83 2.63
C LYS A 263 -9.54 7.07 1.50
N GLN A 264 -9.21 6.79 0.24
CA GLN A 264 -10.13 7.00 -0.87
C GLN A 264 -11.27 5.97 -0.88
N ARG A 265 -12.44 6.38 -1.37
CA ARG A 265 -13.58 5.48 -1.54
C ARG A 265 -13.25 4.44 -2.62
N GLN A 266 -13.79 3.23 -2.49
CA GLN A 266 -13.56 2.12 -3.43
C GLN A 266 -13.87 2.50 -4.89
N VAL A 267 -14.93 3.28 -5.13
CA VAL A 267 -15.30 3.75 -6.48
C VAL A 267 -14.21 4.64 -7.07
N GLN A 268 -13.68 5.59 -6.30
CA GLN A 268 -12.61 6.50 -6.76
C GLN A 268 -11.32 5.73 -7.08
N ARG A 269 -10.98 4.73 -6.25
CA ARG A 269 -9.83 3.84 -6.51
C ARG A 269 -10.02 3.06 -7.81
N ALA A 270 -11.22 2.51 -8.04
CA ALA A 270 -11.54 1.78 -9.26
C ALA A 270 -11.47 2.68 -10.51
N ASP A 271 -11.98 3.91 -10.42
CA ASP A 271 -11.91 4.89 -11.51
C ASP A 271 -10.45 5.28 -11.82
N ALA A 272 -9.65 5.58 -10.80
CA ALA A 272 -8.22 5.90 -10.96
C ALA A 272 -7.45 4.77 -11.62
N MET A 273 -7.71 3.52 -11.20
CA MET A 273 -7.09 2.33 -11.80
C MET A 273 -7.53 2.11 -13.25
N ARG A 274 -8.82 2.29 -13.55
CA ARG A 274 -9.35 2.20 -14.91
C ARG A 274 -8.68 3.23 -15.83
N ASP A 275 -8.63 4.48 -15.39
CA ASP A 275 -8.06 5.56 -16.21
C ASP A 275 -6.54 5.37 -16.41
N PHE A 276 -5.83 4.83 -15.41
CA PHE A 276 -4.42 4.48 -15.55
C PHE A 276 -4.21 3.31 -16.53
N ARG A 277 -4.95 2.22 -16.40
CA ARG A 277 -4.87 1.07 -17.32
C ARG A 277 -5.21 1.43 -18.76
N ASN A 278 -6.14 2.37 -18.96
CA ASN A 278 -6.56 2.82 -20.30
C ASN A 278 -5.64 3.87 -20.92
N GLY A 279 -4.48 4.17 -20.33
CA GLY A 279 -3.54 5.16 -20.89
C GLY A 279 -3.96 6.61 -20.71
N LYS A 280 -5.08 6.91 -20.01
CA LYS A 280 -5.61 8.28 -19.90
C LYS A 280 -4.78 9.16 -18.97
N VAL A 281 -4.10 8.55 -18.00
CA VAL A 281 -3.20 9.24 -17.07
C VAL A 281 -1.79 8.70 -17.17
N THR A 282 -0.81 9.61 -17.15
CA THR A 282 0.62 9.30 -17.21
C THR A 282 1.11 8.71 -15.88
N TYR A 283 0.63 9.25 -14.75
CA TYR A 283 1.11 8.84 -13.43
C TYR A 283 -0.01 8.37 -12.50
N LEU A 284 0.23 7.23 -11.86
CA LEU A 284 -0.49 6.81 -10.67
C LEU A 284 0.39 7.09 -9.46
N LEU A 285 0.02 8.09 -8.64
CA LEU A 285 0.78 8.51 -7.47
C LEU A 285 0.26 7.75 -6.25
N THR A 286 1.10 6.99 -5.54
CA THR A 286 0.64 6.10 -4.46
C THR A 286 1.62 6.03 -3.29
N THR A 287 1.15 5.54 -2.16
CA THR A 287 2.00 5.04 -1.06
C THR A 287 2.09 3.52 -1.10
N ASP A 288 3.03 2.94 -0.35
CA ASP A 288 3.18 1.47 -0.24
C ASP A 288 1.86 0.81 0.15
N VAL A 289 1.25 1.29 1.25
CA VAL A 289 0.00 0.78 1.78
C VAL A 289 -1.12 0.79 0.74
N ALA A 290 -1.20 1.86 -0.05
CA ALA A 290 -2.27 2.02 -1.02
C ALA A 290 -2.01 1.22 -2.30
N ALA A 291 -0.75 0.87 -2.59
CA ALA A 291 -0.32 0.13 -3.77
C ALA A 291 -0.31 -1.39 -3.60
N ARG A 292 -0.45 -1.90 -2.36
CA ARG A 292 -0.50 -3.35 -2.11
C ARG A 292 -1.66 -3.98 -2.86
N GLY A 293 -1.42 -5.16 -3.42
CA GLY A 293 -2.41 -5.83 -4.26
C GLY A 293 -2.80 -5.08 -5.53
N LEU A 294 -2.10 -4.00 -5.94
CA LEU A 294 -2.34 -3.45 -7.28
C LEU A 294 -1.75 -4.39 -8.33
N ASP A 295 -2.62 -4.93 -9.18
CA ASP A 295 -2.23 -5.61 -10.39
C ASP A 295 -2.43 -4.68 -11.58
N ILE A 296 -1.30 -4.28 -12.16
CA ILE A 296 -1.22 -3.41 -13.33
C ILE A 296 -0.41 -4.21 -14.35
N PRO A 297 -1.08 -4.91 -15.28
CA PRO A 297 -0.37 -5.59 -16.34
C PRO A 297 0.41 -4.58 -17.18
N ASN A 298 1.61 -4.95 -17.61
CA ASN A 298 2.44 -4.17 -18.53
C ASN A 298 2.81 -2.75 -18.04
N LEU A 299 2.99 -2.57 -16.73
CA LEU A 299 3.52 -1.29 -16.22
C LEU A 299 4.94 -1.05 -16.76
N PRO A 300 5.18 0.03 -17.54
CA PRO A 300 6.49 0.26 -18.15
C PRO A 300 7.55 0.72 -17.15
N ALA A 301 7.13 1.47 -16.13
CA ALA A 301 8.05 2.06 -15.17
C ALA A 301 7.48 2.17 -13.75
N VAL A 302 8.38 2.02 -12.78
CA VAL A 302 8.17 2.35 -11.36
C VAL A 302 9.12 3.48 -10.99
N ILE A 303 8.60 4.51 -10.34
CA ILE A 303 9.40 5.64 -9.86
C ILE A 303 9.32 5.67 -8.33
N ASN A 304 10.45 5.46 -7.67
CA ASN A 304 10.61 5.76 -6.25
C ASN A 304 10.86 7.26 -6.12
N PHE A 305 9.79 8.04 -5.97
CA PHE A 305 9.89 9.48 -5.72
C PHE A 305 10.54 9.74 -4.37
N ASP A 306 10.15 8.93 -3.38
CA ASP A 306 10.87 8.74 -2.12
C ASP A 306 11.45 7.33 -2.10
N LEU A 307 12.70 7.18 -1.65
CA LEU A 307 13.31 5.85 -1.56
C LEU A 307 12.66 5.02 -0.44
N PRO A 308 12.46 3.72 -0.66
CA PRO A 308 11.95 2.83 0.39
C PRO A 308 12.98 2.68 1.52
N SER A 309 12.49 2.43 2.73
CA SER A 309 13.33 2.27 3.93
C SER A 309 13.89 0.86 4.12
N SER A 310 13.38 -0.13 3.37
CA SER A 310 13.78 -1.54 3.49
C SER A 310 13.88 -2.22 2.13
N GLN A 311 14.63 -3.32 2.08
CA GLN A 311 14.71 -4.18 0.90
C GLN A 311 13.36 -4.82 0.56
N ILE A 312 12.58 -5.22 1.57
CA ILE A 312 11.24 -5.80 1.40
C ILE A 312 10.32 -4.82 0.65
N THR A 313 10.27 -3.57 1.14
CA THR A 313 9.49 -2.52 0.48
C THR A 313 9.99 -2.26 -0.94
N TYR A 314 11.31 -2.25 -1.17
CA TYR A 314 11.87 -2.10 -2.52
C TYR A 314 11.38 -3.21 -3.46
N THR A 315 11.49 -4.49 -3.06
CA THR A 315 11.04 -5.65 -3.83
C THR A 315 9.55 -5.55 -4.17
N HIS A 316 8.70 -5.14 -3.22
CA HIS A 316 7.26 -4.97 -3.44
C HIS A 316 6.91 -3.87 -4.43
N ARG A 317 7.66 -2.75 -4.40
CA ARG A 317 7.48 -1.64 -5.35
C ARG A 317 7.91 -2.02 -6.76
N VAL A 318 9.09 -2.64 -6.90
CA VAL A 318 9.64 -2.98 -8.22
C VAL A 318 8.97 -4.20 -8.85
N GLY A 319 8.42 -5.11 -8.05
CA GLY A 319 7.61 -6.25 -8.51
C GLY A 319 6.27 -5.86 -9.18
N ARG A 320 6.05 -4.57 -9.43
CA ARG A 320 4.93 -4.02 -10.22
C ARG A 320 5.28 -3.82 -11.69
N THR A 321 6.55 -3.83 -12.06
CA THR A 321 7.06 -3.77 -13.45
C THR A 321 7.77 -5.08 -13.79
N GLY A 322 7.99 -5.35 -15.08
CA GLY A 322 8.78 -6.50 -15.50
C GLY A 322 8.08 -7.85 -15.35
N ARG A 323 6.74 -7.87 -15.33
CA ARG A 323 5.94 -9.11 -15.23
C ARG A 323 5.81 -9.79 -16.59
N MET A 324 5.66 -11.12 -16.59
CA MET A 324 5.42 -11.93 -17.80
C MET A 324 6.47 -11.70 -18.89
N GLY A 325 7.75 -11.64 -18.50
CA GLY A 325 8.87 -11.42 -19.42
C GLY A 325 8.99 -10.00 -20.00
N ALA A 326 8.07 -9.08 -19.72
CA ALA A 326 8.15 -7.71 -20.20
C ALA A 326 9.37 -6.98 -19.61
N SER A 327 9.94 -6.04 -20.36
CA SER A 327 11.00 -5.19 -19.82
C SER A 327 10.43 -4.15 -18.85
N GLY A 328 11.23 -3.75 -17.86
CA GLY A 328 10.82 -2.78 -16.85
C GLY A 328 11.89 -1.72 -16.59
N LEU A 329 11.44 -0.54 -16.14
CA LEU A 329 12.31 0.54 -15.69
C LEU A 329 11.99 0.94 -14.25
N VAL A 330 12.98 0.90 -13.37
CA VAL A 330 12.86 1.44 -12.01
C VAL A 330 13.73 2.68 -11.90
N ILE A 331 13.14 3.81 -11.51
CA ILE A 331 13.85 5.08 -11.33
C ILE A 331 13.84 5.45 -9.84
N ASN A 332 15.02 5.62 -9.28
CA ASN A 332 15.20 5.95 -7.86
C ASN A 332 15.67 7.40 -7.74
N PHE A 333 14.81 8.28 -7.20
CA PHE A 333 15.15 9.67 -6.95
C PHE A 333 15.83 9.81 -5.59
N GLY A 334 16.92 10.56 -5.53
CA GLY A 334 17.63 10.81 -4.29
C GLY A 334 18.77 11.79 -4.46
N ASN A 335 19.19 12.45 -3.38
CA ASN A 335 20.51 13.08 -3.37
C ASN A 335 21.60 12.00 -3.21
N ASP A 336 22.86 12.41 -3.30
CA ASP A 336 24.01 11.51 -3.14
C ASP A 336 24.01 10.69 -1.83
N HIS A 337 23.53 11.26 -0.71
CA HIS A 337 23.37 10.52 0.56
C HIS A 337 22.24 9.47 0.48
N ASP A 338 21.08 9.84 -0.05
CA ASP A 338 19.93 8.96 -0.22
C ASP A 338 20.29 7.76 -1.11
N LEU A 339 20.98 8.03 -2.23
CA LEU A 339 21.39 7.00 -3.18
C LEU A 339 22.47 6.06 -2.63
N ARG A 340 23.34 6.54 -1.74
CA ARG A 340 24.24 5.66 -0.97
C ARG A 340 23.47 4.78 0.01
N ASN A 341 22.48 5.35 0.69
CA ASN A 341 21.69 4.60 1.67
C ASN A 341 20.92 3.46 0.99
N ILE A 342 20.22 3.71 -0.12
CA ILE A 342 19.52 2.63 -0.82
C ILE A 342 20.46 1.54 -1.35
N LYS A 343 21.67 1.90 -1.81
CA LYS A 343 22.70 0.90 -2.15
C LYS A 343 23.09 0.05 -0.96
N GLN A 344 23.17 0.63 0.23
CA GLN A 344 23.44 -0.09 1.48
C GLN A 344 22.28 -1.01 1.86
N THR A 345 21.04 -0.50 1.80
CA THR A 345 19.82 -1.27 2.09
C THR A 345 19.65 -2.48 1.19
N LEU A 346 20.08 -2.39 -0.07
CA LEU A 346 19.98 -3.46 -1.06
C LEU A 346 21.25 -4.32 -1.18
N ARG A 347 22.21 -4.20 -0.25
CA ARG A 347 23.39 -5.06 -0.24
C ARG A 347 22.98 -6.52 -0.03
N GLY A 348 23.53 -7.42 -0.85
CA GLY A 348 23.19 -8.84 -0.82
C GLY A 348 21.89 -9.20 -1.54
N SER A 349 21.25 -8.23 -2.21
CA SER A 349 20.19 -8.49 -3.18
C SER A 349 20.76 -8.64 -4.60
N ASP A 350 19.97 -9.22 -5.50
CA ASP A 350 20.32 -9.36 -6.92
C ASP A 350 20.13 -8.06 -7.74
N TYR A 351 19.73 -6.96 -7.10
CA TYR A 351 19.45 -5.70 -7.78
C TYR A 351 20.73 -4.94 -8.15
N VAL A 352 21.01 -4.85 -9.45
CA VAL A 352 22.13 -4.05 -9.99
C VAL A 352 21.68 -2.60 -10.24
N LEU A 353 22.01 -1.71 -9.30
CA LEU A 353 21.70 -0.28 -9.40
C LEU A 353 22.74 0.48 -10.25
N LYS A 354 22.32 1.07 -11.38
CA LYS A 354 23.19 1.86 -12.28
C LYS A 354 22.83 3.35 -12.26
N PRO A 355 23.78 4.27 -12.46
CA PRO A 355 23.46 5.68 -12.71
C PRO A 355 22.49 5.83 -13.89
N LEU A 356 21.53 6.75 -13.77
CA LEU A 356 20.54 7.02 -14.81
C LEU A 356 20.38 8.54 -15.01
N TYR A 357 20.48 8.97 -16.27
CA TYR A 357 20.34 10.36 -16.66
C TYR A 357 19.19 10.54 -17.65
N PHE A 358 18.71 11.78 -17.79
CA PHE A 358 17.62 12.12 -18.71
C PHE A 358 18.00 13.29 -19.62
N ALA A 359 18.20 12.98 -20.91
CA ALA A 359 18.60 13.91 -21.95
C ALA A 359 17.85 13.63 -23.25
N HIS A 360 17.56 14.67 -24.04
CA HIS A 360 16.86 14.54 -25.34
C HIS A 360 15.56 13.71 -25.29
N ASN A 361 14.78 13.85 -24.22
CA ASN A 361 13.56 13.07 -23.94
C ASN A 361 13.77 11.54 -23.88
N ALA A 362 14.98 11.09 -23.54
CA ALA A 362 15.33 9.69 -23.38
C ALA A 362 16.15 9.44 -22.11
N PHE A 363 16.08 8.19 -21.63
CA PHE A 363 16.86 7.70 -20.50
C PHE A 363 18.20 7.14 -20.98
N VAL A 364 19.30 7.67 -20.45
CA VAL A 364 20.66 7.30 -20.85
C VAL A 364 21.50 6.90 -19.63
N ASP A 365 22.41 5.96 -19.83
CA ASP A 365 23.26 5.42 -18.76
C ASP A 365 24.53 6.29 -18.55
N GLU A 366 24.94 7.05 -19.57
CA GLU A 366 26.09 7.94 -19.52
C GLU A 366 25.70 9.38 -19.19
N ARG A 367 26.56 10.06 -18.43
CA ARG A 367 26.33 11.45 -18.06
C ARG A 367 26.40 12.32 -19.31
N PRO A 368 25.31 13.00 -19.70
CA PRO A 368 25.33 13.87 -20.88
C PRO A 368 26.35 14.99 -20.67
N ALA A 369 27.12 15.30 -21.72
CA ALA A 369 28.03 16.44 -21.71
C ALA A 369 27.23 17.71 -21.36
N ARG A 370 27.71 18.49 -20.37
CA ARG A 370 27.09 19.77 -20.04
C ARG A 370 27.10 20.63 -21.30
N ALA A 371 25.94 21.14 -21.71
CA ALA A 371 25.88 22.21 -22.70
C ALA A 371 26.82 23.34 -22.24
N PRO A 372 27.67 23.90 -23.12
CA PRO A 372 28.57 24.98 -22.74
C PRO A 372 27.75 26.12 -22.17
N ARG A 373 28.11 26.59 -20.97
CA ARG A 373 27.55 27.82 -20.41
C ARG A 373 27.90 28.92 -21.40
N VAL A 374 26.90 29.47 -22.08
CA VAL A 374 27.04 30.74 -22.79
C VAL A 374 27.47 31.75 -21.73
N THR A 375 28.73 32.14 -21.77
CA THR A 375 29.22 33.24 -20.94
C THR A 375 28.68 34.49 -21.60
N ASP A 376 27.67 35.11 -21.00
CA ASP A 376 27.29 36.48 -21.33
C ASP A 376 28.46 37.39 -20.98
N LYS A 377 29.40 37.55 -21.92
CA LYS A 377 30.27 38.71 -21.97
C LYS A 377 29.45 39.87 -22.53
N MET A 378 28.63 40.50 -21.68
CA MET A 378 28.17 41.86 -21.98
C MET A 378 29.37 42.81 -21.93
N PRO A 379 29.61 43.66 -22.95
CA PRO A 379 30.63 44.70 -22.87
C PRO A 379 30.20 45.76 -21.86
N VAL A 380 31.05 46.03 -20.86
CA VAL A 380 30.88 47.17 -19.95
C VAL A 380 31.15 48.44 -20.76
N ALA A 381 30.09 49.18 -21.08
CA ALA A 381 30.20 50.53 -21.59
C ALA A 381 30.70 51.45 -20.47
N LYS A 382 31.89 52.04 -20.66
CA LYS A 382 32.42 53.13 -19.82
C LYS A 382 31.54 54.36 -20.00
N SER A 383 30.86 54.82 -18.94
CA SER A 383 30.27 56.15 -18.93
C SER A 383 31.33 57.18 -18.54
N THR A 384 31.53 58.13 -19.43
CA THR A 384 32.34 59.33 -19.25
C THR A 384 31.66 60.27 -18.25
N ARG A 385 32.51 60.87 -17.40
CA ARG A 385 32.16 61.77 -16.31
C ARG A 385 32.14 63.19 -16.88
N ASP A 386 30.99 63.85 -16.88
CA ASP A 386 30.90 65.30 -17.10
C ASP A 386 30.15 65.98 -15.96
N GLN A 387 30.77 67.04 -15.44
CA GLN A 387 30.27 67.93 -14.41
C GLN A 387 29.55 69.11 -15.07
N LYS A 388 28.37 69.51 -14.55
CA LYS A 388 28.14 70.83 -13.92
C LYS A 388 26.65 71.12 -13.62
N THR A 389 26.39 71.46 -12.34
CA THR A 389 25.55 72.54 -11.76
C THR A 389 24.09 72.74 -12.21
N ASP A 390 23.12 72.76 -11.27
CA ASP A 390 22.77 73.93 -10.44
C ASP A 390 21.80 73.59 -9.27
N LYS A 391 21.71 74.55 -8.35
CA LYS A 391 21.26 74.61 -6.94
C LYS A 391 19.89 74.03 -6.55
N SER A 392 19.87 73.46 -5.34
CA SER A 392 18.67 73.34 -4.49
C SER A 392 18.69 74.40 -3.38
N ARG A 393 17.54 75.06 -3.19
CA ARG A 393 17.21 75.99 -2.11
C ARG A 393 16.19 75.32 -1.19
N THR A 394 16.60 74.97 0.02
CA THR A 394 15.73 74.82 1.21
C THR A 394 15.64 76.20 1.88
N SER A 395 14.63 76.64 2.63
CA SER A 395 13.62 76.00 3.48
C SER A 395 12.46 76.99 3.71
N ARG A 396 11.22 76.50 3.85
CA ARG A 396 10.02 77.30 4.16
C ARG A 396 9.75 77.41 5.68
N VAL A 397 9.36 78.64 6.04
CA VAL A 397 8.71 79.17 7.27
C VAL A 397 7.32 78.49 7.45
N ALA A 398 6.97 77.85 8.57
CA ALA A 398 6.43 78.31 9.87
C ALA A 398 4.97 78.88 9.89
N THR A 399 4.12 78.24 10.73
CA THR A 399 2.91 78.70 11.49
C THR A 399 1.67 79.18 10.69
N SER A 400 0.39 78.94 11.03
CA SER A 400 -0.33 78.72 12.30
C SER A 400 -1.78 78.13 12.13
N LYS A 401 -2.20 77.37 13.15
CA LYS A 401 -3.53 76.99 13.73
C LYS A 401 -4.88 77.57 13.19
N THR A 402 -5.93 76.70 13.17
CA THR A 402 -7.20 76.70 13.97
C THR A 402 -8.07 75.47 13.57
N ASP A 403 -8.41 74.53 14.49
CA ASP A 403 -9.71 74.32 15.21
C ASP A 403 -10.72 73.45 14.41
N LEU A 404 -11.46 72.41 14.88
CA LEU A 404 -11.85 71.83 16.19
C LEU A 404 -12.29 70.34 16.06
N ASP A 405 -12.14 69.61 17.17
CA ASP A 405 -12.93 68.50 17.78
C ASP A 405 -13.21 67.19 17.03
N THR A 406 -13.03 65.99 17.62
CA THR A 406 -13.50 65.57 18.96
C THR A 406 -12.67 64.37 19.47
N GLU A 407 -12.10 64.51 20.69
CA GLU A 407 -12.09 63.57 21.85
C GLU A 407 -12.15 62.03 21.62
N VAL A 408 -11.44 61.11 22.30
CA VAL A 408 -10.65 61.10 23.57
C VAL A 408 -9.56 60.01 23.47
N ALA A 409 -8.39 60.27 24.07
CA ALA A 409 -7.22 59.38 24.29
C ALA A 409 -7.45 58.42 25.50
N PRO A 410 -6.45 57.72 26.12
CA PRO A 410 -5.00 57.56 25.86
C PRO A 410 -4.49 56.08 25.88
N VAL A 411 -3.40 55.67 25.20
CA VAL A 411 -1.94 55.89 25.41
C VAL A 411 -1.47 55.46 26.83
N ALA A 412 -0.93 54.26 27.03
CA ALA A 412 0.47 53.80 26.86
C ALA A 412 1.46 54.15 28.00
N ARG A 413 2.35 53.19 28.33
CA ARG A 413 3.82 53.28 28.52
C ARG A 413 4.32 52.07 29.35
N VAL A 414 5.21 51.19 28.88
CA VAL A 414 6.64 51.28 28.46
C VAL A 414 7.62 51.10 29.63
N SER A 415 8.70 50.33 29.32
CA SER A 415 10.03 50.23 29.94
C SER A 415 10.20 49.09 30.98
N THR A 416 11.28 48.30 31.06
CA THR A 416 12.61 48.27 30.41
C THR A 416 13.37 46.95 30.76
N LYS A 417 14.34 46.59 29.90
CA LYS A 417 15.68 45.98 30.15
C LYS A 417 15.89 44.51 30.63
N SER A 418 16.66 43.79 29.80
CA SER A 418 17.97 43.15 30.10
C SER A 418 18.12 41.62 30.30
N THR A 419 19.10 41.07 29.54
CA THR A 419 20.07 39.98 29.81
C THR A 419 19.72 38.47 29.75
N ARG A 420 20.53 37.75 28.95
CA ARG A 420 20.76 36.27 28.84
C ARG A 420 21.20 35.63 30.17
N PRO A 421 21.01 34.30 30.45
CA PRO A 421 21.87 33.18 29.95
C PRO A 421 21.20 31.76 29.81
N VAL A 422 21.68 30.86 28.92
CA VAL A 422 22.44 29.57 29.10
C VAL A 422 21.68 28.30 29.63
N LYS A 423 21.74 27.22 28.80
CA LYS A 423 21.63 25.73 28.95
C LYS A 423 20.77 25.05 30.06
N PRO A 424 20.09 23.92 29.76
CA PRO A 424 19.63 22.96 30.77
C PRO A 424 20.54 21.73 30.93
N GLN A 425 20.78 21.34 32.18
CA GLN A 425 21.41 20.08 32.63
C GLN A 425 20.33 19.08 33.13
N ARG A 426 20.70 17.79 33.10
CA ARG A 426 19.94 16.59 33.51
C ARG A 426 19.96 16.38 35.04
N SER A 427 18.90 15.78 35.58
CA SER A 427 18.88 14.90 36.78
C SER A 427 17.47 14.25 36.86
N ALA A 428 17.25 12.94 36.78
CA ALA A 428 17.61 11.81 37.64
C ALA A 428 16.93 11.78 39.03
N GLY A 429 16.13 10.73 39.29
CA GLY A 429 15.58 10.33 40.60
C GLY A 429 14.16 9.72 40.51
N LYS A 430 14.01 8.39 40.36
CA LYS A 430 13.67 7.38 41.42
C LYS A 430 12.29 7.63 42.08
N ALA A 431 11.25 6.84 41.80
CA ALA A 431 10.93 5.47 42.24
C ALA A 431 10.00 5.45 43.48
N GLN A 432 8.76 4.95 43.35
CA GLN A 432 8.18 3.89 44.20
C GLN A 432 6.72 3.55 43.86
N LEU A 433 6.39 2.30 44.16
CA LEU A 433 5.17 1.53 43.92
C LEU A 433 3.94 2.03 44.72
N ASN A 434 2.74 1.80 44.18
CA ASN A 434 1.70 1.00 44.83
C ASN A 434 0.47 0.77 43.93
N GLU A 435 -0.11 -0.41 44.11
CA GLU A 435 -1.17 -1.07 43.34
C GLU A 435 -2.59 -0.74 43.92
N PRO A 436 -3.71 -1.38 43.52
CA PRO A 436 -4.77 -0.77 42.72
C PRO A 436 -6.10 -0.50 43.47
N ALA A 437 -6.93 0.41 42.93
CA ALA A 437 -8.27 0.71 43.46
C ALA A 437 -9.42 0.06 42.65
N LYS A 438 -10.45 -0.33 43.38
CA LYS A 438 -11.50 -1.31 43.09
C LYS A 438 -12.60 -0.87 42.12
N LYS A 439 -13.23 -1.93 41.55
CA LYS A 439 -14.54 -2.04 40.91
C LYS A 439 -15.67 -1.23 41.59
N SER A 440 -16.60 -0.71 40.79
CA SER A 440 -17.98 -0.43 41.24
C SER A 440 -19.02 -0.97 40.25
N HIS A 441 -19.96 -1.74 40.79
CA HIS A 441 -21.20 -2.18 40.16
C HIS A 441 -22.19 -1.03 40.00
N SER A 442 -23.02 -1.04 38.96
CA SER A 442 -24.30 -0.32 39.00
C SER A 442 -25.48 -1.26 38.70
N HIS A 443 -26.52 -1.09 39.52
CA HIS A 443 -27.70 -1.93 39.65
C HIS A 443 -28.79 -1.63 38.61
N LYS A 444 -29.54 -2.69 38.28
CA LYS A 444 -30.89 -2.68 37.68
C LYS A 444 -31.86 -1.75 38.42
N LYS A 445 -32.79 -1.13 37.68
CA LYS A 445 -34.15 -0.81 38.17
C LYS A 445 -35.23 -1.12 37.11
N HIS A 446 -36.26 -1.81 37.59
CA HIS A 446 -37.53 -2.16 36.94
C HIS A 446 -38.52 -0.99 36.87
N SER A 447 -39.40 -1.03 35.87
CA SER A 447 -40.77 -0.46 35.82
C SER A 447 -41.40 -1.01 34.52
N LYS A 448 -42.35 -1.96 34.44
CA LYS A 448 -43.71 -2.18 34.98
C LYS A 448 -44.76 -1.09 34.66
N ASN A 449 -45.52 -1.30 33.58
CA ASN A 449 -46.99 -1.16 33.46
C ASN A 449 -47.40 -1.33 31.98
N LYS A 450 -48.62 -1.70 31.57
CA LYS A 450 -49.76 -2.52 32.06
C LYS A 450 -50.84 -2.37 30.97
N GLY A 451 -51.67 -3.40 30.75
CA GLY A 451 -53.00 -3.30 30.09
C GLY A 451 -53.04 -3.88 28.68
N MET A 452 -53.59 -5.08 28.46
CA MET A 452 -55.03 -5.40 28.23
C MET A 452 -55.56 -4.83 26.90
N ARG A 453 -56.42 -5.46 26.09
CA ARG A 453 -57.07 -6.79 25.96
C ARG A 453 -58.11 -6.52 24.85
N HIS A 454 -58.24 -7.33 23.79
CA HIS A 454 -59.56 -7.67 23.23
C HIS A 454 -59.52 -8.87 22.27
N LYS A 455 -60.58 -9.66 22.40
CA LYS A 455 -60.90 -10.95 21.77
C LYS A 455 -61.72 -10.75 20.48
N ASN A 456 -61.67 -11.79 19.65
CA ASN A 456 -62.69 -12.34 18.74
C ASN A 456 -63.02 -11.61 17.43
N THR A 457 -62.88 -12.33 16.31
CA THR A 457 -64.02 -12.95 15.61
C THR A 457 -63.60 -14.10 14.68
N LEU A 458 -64.43 -15.15 14.68
CA LEU A 458 -64.43 -16.36 13.83
C LEU A 458 -64.97 -16.05 12.42
N ARG A 459 -64.51 -16.76 11.37
CA ARG A 459 -65.30 -17.69 10.51
C ARG A 459 -64.60 -18.03 9.17
N ASN A 460 -64.60 -19.35 8.86
CA ASN A 460 -64.87 -20.10 7.60
C ASN A 460 -64.69 -19.41 6.23
N GLY A 461 -64.32 -20.07 5.13
CA GLY A 461 -64.18 -21.49 4.74
C GLY A 461 -63.22 -21.57 3.52
N LYS A 462 -62.55 -22.69 3.24
CA LYS A 462 -62.95 -23.87 2.45
C LYS A 462 -63.43 -23.59 1.01
N ASP A 463 -62.93 -24.46 0.13
CA ASP A 463 -63.20 -24.69 -1.31
C ASP A 463 -62.30 -23.85 -2.25
N SER A 464 -61.50 -24.41 -3.17
CA SER A 464 -61.45 -25.73 -3.82
C SER A 464 -60.01 -26.11 -4.17
#